data_AF-A0A699Q2M8-F1
#
_entry.id   AF-A0A699Q2M8-F1
#
_cell.length_a   1.000
_cell.length_b   1.000
_cell.length_c   1.000
_cell.angle_alpha   90.00
_cell.angle_beta   90.00
_cell.angle_gamma   90.00
#
_symmetry.space_group_name_H-M   'P 1'
#
loop_
_entity.id
_entity.type
_entity.pdbx_description
1 polymer ?
#
loop_
_entity_poly.entity_id
_entity_poly.type
_entity_poly.pdbx_seq_one_letter_code
_entity_poly.pdbx_strand_id
1 'polypeptide(L)'
;MKLKERIKSLNGNVKEEKIKRELEEIETINIELDHRVKNLVDENEHLKQTYKQLYDSIKSSRVRSKEQSLKETLSKLKGKAMFNEAVPLHSIDLELLKIDVAPLAPKLRNNRTAHNDYLKHTQEETATLREIVENERLLNPLNTSLDYACKYTKRIQELLIILKQTCPCINDLGTNLMAVTLVNNNKKIRFIEHIPSSGNTPIKTTSSINVFSNKPVLSSTGVNLLTSASGS
;
A
#
# COMPACT_ATOMS: atom_id res chain seq x y z
N MET A 1 -61.70 9.51 -56.79
CA MET A 1 -60.73 10.24 -55.95
C MET A 1 -60.81 9.88 -54.46
N LYS A 2 -62.00 9.74 -53.85
CA LYS A 2 -62.20 9.51 -52.39
C LYS A 2 -61.55 8.25 -51.77
N LEU A 3 -61.37 7.16 -52.52
CA LEU A 3 -60.87 5.89 -51.96
C LEU A 3 -59.38 5.92 -51.59
N LYS A 4 -58.55 6.54 -52.44
CA LYS A 4 -57.09 6.66 -52.25
C LYS A 4 -56.75 7.49 -51.02
N GLU A 5 -57.54 8.51 -50.75
CA GLU A 5 -57.42 9.39 -49.58
C GLU A 5 -57.72 8.65 -48.28
N ARG A 6 -58.79 7.83 -48.27
CA ARG A 6 -59.17 7.00 -47.10
C ARG A 6 -58.11 5.95 -46.75
N ILE A 7 -57.53 5.28 -47.75
CA ILE A 7 -56.45 4.30 -47.52
C ILE A 7 -55.21 4.98 -46.93
N LYS A 8 -54.88 6.19 -47.40
CA LYS A 8 -53.72 6.94 -46.89
C LYS A 8 -53.92 7.42 -45.45
N SER A 9 -55.13 7.86 -45.11
CA SER A 9 -55.52 8.26 -43.75
C SER A 9 -55.52 7.07 -42.78
N LEU A 10 -56.07 5.92 -43.18
CA LEU A 10 -56.08 4.69 -42.37
C LEU A 10 -54.66 4.14 -42.15
N ASN A 11 -53.76 4.22 -43.13
CA ASN A 11 -52.37 3.79 -42.92
C ASN A 11 -51.60 4.74 -41.97
N GLY A 12 -52.06 5.98 -41.81
CA GLY A 12 -51.53 6.92 -40.82
C GLY A 12 -51.95 6.53 -39.40
N ASN A 13 -53.25 6.27 -39.17
CA ASN A 13 -53.75 5.97 -37.83
C ASN A 13 -53.19 4.65 -37.27
N VAL A 14 -53.10 3.60 -38.09
CA VAL A 14 -52.55 2.29 -37.66
C VAL A 14 -51.11 2.42 -37.17
N LYS A 15 -50.32 3.30 -37.79
CA LYS A 15 -48.94 3.58 -37.35
C LYS A 15 -48.91 4.36 -36.05
N GLU A 16 -49.79 5.35 -35.90
CA GLU A 16 -49.91 6.16 -34.69
C GLU A 16 -50.36 5.33 -33.47
N GLU A 17 -51.34 4.44 -33.65
CA GLU A 17 -51.80 3.52 -32.61
C GLU A 17 -50.73 2.48 -32.24
N LYS A 18 -49.87 2.06 -33.18
CA LYS A 18 -48.71 1.20 -32.89
C LYS A 18 -47.67 1.94 -32.06
N ILE A 19 -47.32 3.17 -32.44
CA ILE A 19 -46.38 4.03 -31.71
C ILE A 19 -46.89 4.28 -30.30
N LYS A 20 -48.21 4.54 -30.13
CA LYS A 20 -48.81 4.76 -28.81
C LYS A 20 -48.65 3.56 -27.89
N ARG A 21 -48.92 2.34 -28.38
CA ARG A 21 -48.73 1.10 -27.59
C ARG A 21 -47.28 0.87 -27.21
N GLU A 22 -46.34 1.09 -28.14
CA GLU A 22 -44.91 0.99 -27.86
C GLU A 22 -44.47 1.99 -26.79
N LEU A 23 -45.06 3.20 -26.78
CA LEU A 23 -44.75 4.23 -25.80
C LEU A 23 -45.28 3.89 -24.40
N GLU A 24 -46.48 3.31 -24.30
CA GLU A 24 -47.06 2.78 -23.05
C GLU A 24 -46.22 1.61 -22.49
N GLU A 25 -45.69 0.75 -23.35
CA GLU A 25 -44.79 -0.35 -22.96
C GLU A 25 -43.45 0.17 -22.44
N ILE A 26 -42.86 1.16 -23.12
CA ILE A 26 -41.63 1.84 -22.67
C ILE A 26 -41.85 2.52 -21.31
N GLU A 27 -42.98 3.20 -21.12
CA GLU A 27 -43.32 3.84 -19.84
C GLU A 27 -43.39 2.82 -18.70
N THR A 28 -44.03 1.67 -18.95
CA THR A 28 -44.13 0.58 -17.97
C THR A 28 -42.76 0.01 -17.62
N ILE A 29 -41.92 -0.27 -18.62
CA ILE A 29 -40.56 -0.78 -18.43
C ILE A 29 -39.71 0.23 -17.63
N ASN A 30 -39.87 1.53 -17.90
CA ASN A 30 -39.09 2.56 -17.21
C ASN A 30 -39.44 2.62 -15.72
N ILE A 31 -40.73 2.51 -15.37
CA ILE A 31 -41.18 2.44 -13.97
C ILE A 31 -40.60 1.19 -13.27
N GLU A 32 -40.62 0.03 -13.94
CA GLU A 32 -40.04 -1.19 -13.37
C GLU A 32 -38.53 -1.06 -13.13
N LEU A 33 -37.81 -0.45 -14.09
CA LEU A 33 -36.38 -0.18 -13.95
C LEU A 33 -36.09 0.76 -12.79
N ASP A 34 -36.86 1.84 -12.62
CA ASP A 34 -36.69 2.77 -11.51
C ASP A 34 -36.85 2.07 -10.15
N HIS A 35 -37.84 1.17 -10.03
CA HIS A 35 -38.01 0.35 -8.83
C HIS A 35 -36.82 -0.58 -8.58
N ARG A 36 -36.32 -1.26 -9.62
CA ARG A 36 -35.14 -2.16 -9.52
C ARG A 36 -33.88 -1.37 -9.13
N VAL A 37 -33.67 -0.20 -9.71
CA VAL A 37 -32.54 0.69 -9.38
C VAL A 37 -32.62 1.10 -7.92
N LYS A 38 -33.80 1.51 -7.44
CA LYS A 38 -33.99 1.87 -6.03
C LYS A 38 -33.64 0.71 -5.09
N ASN A 39 -34.13 -0.50 -5.37
CA ASN A 39 -33.82 -1.68 -4.56
C ASN A 39 -32.31 -1.96 -4.52
N LEU A 40 -31.62 -1.86 -5.66
CA LEU A 40 -30.16 -2.04 -5.73
C LEU A 40 -29.39 -0.96 -4.97
N VAL A 41 -29.90 0.27 -4.91
CA VAL A 41 -29.30 1.34 -4.10
C VAL A 41 -29.40 1.02 -2.61
N ASP A 42 -30.57 0.57 -2.15
CA ASP A 42 -30.80 0.19 -0.76
C ASP A 42 -29.93 -1.03 -0.36
N GLU A 43 -29.85 -2.06 -1.20
CA GLU A 43 -28.97 -3.22 -0.99
C GLU A 43 -27.49 -2.84 -0.93
N ASN A 44 -27.03 -1.93 -1.78
CA ASN A 44 -25.64 -1.44 -1.76
C ASN A 44 -25.31 -0.69 -0.47
N GLU A 45 -26.24 0.13 0.04
CA GLU A 45 -26.02 0.84 1.30
C GLU A 45 -25.97 -0.13 2.49
N HIS A 46 -26.85 -1.15 2.51
CA HIS A 46 -26.77 -2.22 3.51
C HIS A 46 -25.44 -2.97 3.44
N LEU A 47 -24.99 -3.36 2.25
CA LEU A 47 -23.72 -4.07 2.08
C LEU A 47 -22.52 -3.24 2.57
N LYS A 48 -22.52 -1.94 2.28
CA LYS A 48 -21.50 -1.00 2.76
C LYS A 48 -21.47 -0.90 4.28
N GLN A 49 -22.63 -0.90 4.94
CA GLN A 49 -22.73 -0.91 6.40
C GLN A 49 -22.20 -2.23 6.99
N THR A 50 -22.56 -3.38 6.42
CA THR A 50 -22.07 -4.69 6.86
C THR A 50 -20.55 -4.80 6.72
N TYR A 51 -19.98 -4.33 5.61
CA TYR A 51 -18.53 -4.33 5.40
C TYR A 51 -17.80 -3.51 6.47
N LYS A 52 -18.34 -2.33 6.82
CA LYS A 52 -17.80 -1.48 7.89
C LYS A 52 -17.83 -2.19 9.25
N GLN A 53 -18.94 -2.82 9.61
CA GLN A 53 -19.07 -3.57 10.86
C GLN A 53 -18.10 -4.75 10.95
N LEU A 54 -17.92 -5.50 9.85
CA LEU A 54 -16.95 -6.59 9.79
C LEU A 54 -15.52 -6.11 10.00
N TYR A 55 -15.15 -5.00 9.35
CA TYR A 55 -13.84 -4.39 9.52
C TYR A 55 -13.56 -4.01 10.97
N ASP A 56 -14.51 -3.33 11.62
CA ASP A 56 -14.39 -2.91 13.02
C ASP A 56 -14.32 -4.12 13.97
N SER A 57 -15.11 -5.18 13.70
CA SER A 57 -15.09 -6.44 14.46
C SER A 57 -13.75 -7.16 14.37
N ILE A 58 -13.20 -7.31 13.16
CA ILE A 58 -11.89 -7.93 12.93
C ILE A 58 -10.79 -7.13 13.63
N LYS A 59 -10.82 -5.80 13.53
CA LYS A 59 -9.87 -4.91 14.20
C LYS A 59 -9.91 -5.10 15.72
N SER A 60 -11.11 -5.12 16.31
CA SER A 60 -11.32 -5.33 17.75
C SER A 60 -10.83 -6.71 18.21
N SER A 61 -11.15 -7.76 17.46
CA SER A 61 -10.72 -9.14 17.74
C SER A 61 -9.19 -9.26 17.76
N ARG A 62 -8.49 -8.63 16.80
CA ARG A 62 -7.03 -8.66 16.73
C ARG A 62 -6.36 -7.97 17.91
N VAL A 63 -6.93 -6.87 18.40
CA VAL A 63 -6.45 -6.17 19.61
C VAL A 63 -6.61 -7.09 20.83
N ARG A 64 -7.81 -7.66 21.02
CA ARG A 64 -8.12 -8.54 22.14
C ARG A 64 -7.24 -9.80 22.19
N SER A 65 -6.99 -10.42 21.02
CA SER A 65 -6.11 -11.59 20.91
C SER A 65 -4.68 -11.28 21.33
N LYS A 66 -4.13 -10.13 20.89
CA LYS A 66 -2.78 -9.69 21.29
C LYS A 66 -2.70 -9.38 22.78
N GLU A 67 -3.70 -8.70 23.33
CA GLU A 67 -3.77 -8.40 24.77
C GLU A 67 -3.78 -9.68 25.61
N GLN A 68 -4.59 -10.67 25.24
CA GLN A 68 -4.66 -11.96 25.92
C GLN A 68 -3.32 -12.70 25.86
N SER A 69 -2.69 -12.75 24.69
CA SER A 69 -1.36 -13.36 24.52
C SER A 69 -0.31 -12.68 25.41
N LEU A 70 -0.29 -11.34 25.46
CA LEU A 70 0.61 -10.58 26.34
C LEU A 70 0.34 -10.89 27.81
N LYS A 71 -0.92 -10.93 28.24
CA LYS A 71 -1.32 -11.24 29.61
C LYS A 71 -0.83 -12.63 30.05
N GLU A 72 -0.92 -13.62 29.18
CA GLU A 72 -0.42 -14.98 29.43
C GLU A 72 1.11 -15.05 29.51
N THR A 73 1.82 -14.32 28.66
CA THR A 73 3.30 -14.26 28.75
C THR A 73 3.76 -13.59 30.05
N LEU A 74 3.05 -12.55 30.49
CA LEU A 74 3.37 -11.80 31.70
C LEU A 74 3.10 -12.64 32.97
N SER A 75 2.00 -13.40 33.02
CA SER A 75 1.72 -14.30 34.14
C SER A 75 2.73 -15.44 34.25
N LYS A 76 3.17 -16.00 33.11
CA LYS A 76 4.24 -17.01 33.05
C LYS A 76 5.59 -16.46 33.53
N LEU A 77 5.93 -15.22 33.20
CA LEU A 77 7.15 -14.58 33.67
C LEU A 77 7.09 -14.31 35.18
N LYS A 78 5.94 -13.83 35.68
CA LYS A 78 5.72 -13.57 37.11
C LYS A 78 5.76 -14.84 37.96
N GLY A 79 5.26 -15.96 37.45
CA GLY A 79 5.37 -17.27 38.12
C GLY A 79 6.80 -17.85 38.13
N LYS A 80 7.69 -17.34 37.26
CA LYS A 80 9.12 -17.71 37.21
C LYS A 80 10.03 -16.76 37.98
N ALA A 81 9.59 -15.52 38.25
CA ALA A 81 10.37 -14.46 38.89
C ALA A 81 10.39 -14.54 40.44
N MET A 82 10.65 -15.73 40.98
CA MET A 82 11.14 -15.90 42.37
C MET A 82 12.61 -16.34 42.36
N PHE A 83 13.42 -15.77 41.46
CA PHE A 83 14.87 -15.77 41.55
C PHE A 83 15.32 -14.33 41.32
N ASN A 84 15.53 -13.63 42.43
CA ASN A 84 16.18 -12.35 42.47
C ASN A 84 17.65 -12.56 42.11
N GLU A 85 18.04 -12.21 40.90
CA GLU A 85 19.41 -11.73 40.69
C GLU A 85 19.40 -10.73 39.53
N ALA A 86 19.65 -9.46 39.89
CA ALA A 86 19.81 -8.39 38.93
C ALA A 86 21.11 -8.62 38.17
N VAL A 87 21.01 -9.29 37.02
CA VAL A 87 22.13 -9.47 36.09
C VAL A 87 22.41 -8.10 35.44
N PRO A 88 23.60 -7.52 35.62
CA PRO A 88 23.98 -6.34 34.87
C PRO A 88 24.16 -6.77 33.41
N LEU A 89 23.52 -6.05 32.46
CA LEU A 89 23.84 -6.16 31.05
C LEU A 89 25.26 -5.61 30.84
N HIS A 90 26.26 -6.47 31.02
CA HIS A 90 27.59 -6.23 30.48
C HIS A 90 27.51 -6.37 28.95
N SER A 91 28.15 -5.42 28.25
CA SER A 91 28.29 -5.43 26.80
C SER A 91 28.71 -6.83 26.33
N ILE A 92 28.00 -7.34 25.33
CA ILE A 92 28.28 -8.66 24.75
C ILE A 92 29.71 -8.63 24.22
N ASP A 93 30.58 -9.41 24.86
CA ASP A 93 31.94 -9.62 24.42
C ASP A 93 31.92 -10.41 23.11
N LEU A 94 32.30 -9.73 22.02
CA LEU A 94 32.27 -10.24 20.65
C LEU A 94 33.25 -11.40 20.43
N GLU A 95 34.24 -11.59 21.31
CA GLU A 95 35.20 -12.71 21.20
C GLU A 95 34.57 -14.09 21.45
N LEU A 96 33.47 -14.17 22.19
CA LEU A 96 32.79 -15.43 22.51
C LEU A 96 31.90 -15.98 21.37
N LEU A 97 31.72 -15.22 20.29
CA LEU A 97 30.83 -15.58 19.17
C LEU A 97 31.55 -16.23 17.97
N LYS A 98 32.76 -16.76 18.15
CA LYS A 98 33.43 -17.60 17.15
C LYS A 98 32.78 -18.99 17.15
N ILE A 99 31.64 -19.11 16.48
CA ILE A 99 31.01 -20.40 16.21
C ILE A 99 31.75 -21.04 15.04
N ASP A 100 32.27 -22.25 15.22
CA ASP A 100 32.82 -23.04 14.12
C ASP A 100 31.65 -23.57 13.26
N VAL A 101 31.36 -22.89 12.15
CA VAL A 101 30.17 -23.12 11.35
C VAL A 101 30.42 -24.23 10.33
N ALA A 102 29.82 -25.39 10.57
CA ALA A 102 29.81 -26.50 9.61
C ALA A 102 29.22 -26.10 8.24
N PRO A 103 29.64 -26.72 7.12
CA PRO A 103 29.19 -26.33 5.79
C PRO A 103 27.66 -26.49 5.60
N LEU A 104 26.98 -25.39 5.25
CA LEU A 104 25.53 -25.37 5.01
C LEU A 104 25.12 -26.29 3.85
N ALA A 105 24.01 -27.02 4.07
CA ALA A 105 23.41 -27.92 3.09
C ALA A 105 23.09 -27.23 1.75
N PRO A 106 23.24 -27.90 0.58
CA PRO A 106 23.11 -27.29 -0.74
C PRO A 106 21.78 -26.55 -1.00
N LYS A 107 20.65 -27.02 -0.47
CA LYS A 107 19.33 -26.37 -0.62
C LYS A 107 19.26 -25.00 0.07
N LEU A 108 20.04 -24.80 1.14
CA LEU A 108 20.13 -23.52 1.85
C LEU A 108 21.02 -22.50 1.13
N ARG A 109 21.83 -22.94 0.14
CA ARG A 109 22.70 -22.04 -0.64
C ARG A 109 21.91 -21.13 -1.59
N ASN A 110 20.77 -21.57 -2.13
CA ASN A 110 19.95 -20.70 -3.00
C ASN A 110 19.22 -19.62 -2.18
N ASN A 111 18.82 -19.94 -0.95
CA ASN A 111 18.23 -18.98 -0.01
C ASN A 111 19.28 -17.98 0.51
N ARG A 112 20.57 -18.34 0.51
CA ARG A 112 21.68 -17.46 0.90
C ARG A 112 21.76 -16.23 0.00
N THR A 113 21.61 -16.39 -1.32
CA THR A 113 21.65 -15.26 -2.26
C THR A 113 20.48 -14.31 -2.01
N ALA A 114 19.26 -14.83 -1.92
CA ALA A 114 18.07 -14.02 -1.65
C ALA A 114 18.15 -13.29 -0.28
N HIS A 115 18.65 -13.96 0.76
CA HIS A 115 18.87 -13.35 2.06
C HIS A 115 19.92 -12.23 2.01
N ASN A 116 20.98 -12.41 1.24
CA ASN A 116 22.00 -11.38 1.03
C ASN A 116 21.45 -10.17 0.28
N ASP A 117 20.65 -10.38 -0.77
CA ASP A 117 20.05 -9.30 -1.55
C ASP A 117 19.08 -8.48 -0.68
N TYR A 118 18.27 -9.15 0.14
CA TYR A 118 17.38 -8.48 1.10
C TYR A 118 18.15 -7.66 2.13
N LEU A 119 19.24 -8.22 2.66
CA LEU A 119 20.09 -7.54 3.64
C LEU A 119 20.77 -6.30 3.03
N LYS A 120 21.27 -6.42 1.80
CA LYS A 120 21.85 -5.31 1.05
C LYS A 120 20.83 -4.19 0.86
N HIS A 121 19.63 -4.52 0.39
CA HIS A 121 18.55 -3.55 0.21
C HIS A 121 18.20 -2.85 1.53
N THR A 122 18.08 -3.62 2.62
CA THR A 122 17.78 -3.06 3.95
C THR A 122 18.88 -2.09 4.41
N GLN A 123 20.14 -2.39 4.09
CA GLN A 123 21.27 -1.51 4.41
C GLN A 123 21.21 -0.19 3.62
N GLU A 124 20.87 -0.24 2.33
CA GLU A 124 20.71 0.93 1.47
C GLU A 124 19.54 1.82 1.92
N GLU A 125 18.41 1.23 2.30
CA GLU A 125 17.26 1.95 2.87
C GLU A 125 17.60 2.58 4.21
N THR A 126 18.32 1.87 5.07
CA THR A 126 18.73 2.38 6.39
C THR A 126 19.70 3.55 6.24
N ALA A 127 20.58 3.53 5.24
CA ALA A 127 21.47 4.66 4.93
C ALA A 127 20.67 5.88 4.44
N THR A 128 19.68 5.66 3.58
CA THR A 128 18.79 6.72 3.08
C THR A 128 17.95 7.33 4.22
N LEU A 129 17.39 6.49 5.09
CA LEU A 129 16.62 6.93 6.26
C LEU A 129 17.48 7.79 7.19
N ARG A 130 18.74 7.40 7.42
CA ARG A 130 19.70 8.19 8.21
C ARG A 130 19.90 9.58 7.60
N GLU A 131 20.16 9.65 6.29
CA GLU A 131 20.40 10.91 5.61
C GLU A 131 19.18 11.84 5.71
N ILE A 132 17.97 11.30 5.55
CA ILE A 132 16.73 12.07 5.72
C ILE A 132 16.60 12.58 7.16
N VAL A 133 16.80 11.69 8.14
CA VAL A 133 16.68 12.06 9.56
C VAL A 133 17.73 13.11 9.96
N GLU A 134 18.95 13.03 9.43
CA GLU A 134 20.01 14.01 9.68
C GLU A 134 19.70 15.36 9.00
N ASN A 135 19.22 15.35 7.75
CA ASN A 135 18.81 16.56 7.02
C ASN A 135 17.61 17.25 7.66
N GLU A 136 16.58 16.50 8.06
CA GLU A 136 15.42 17.05 8.76
C GLU A 136 15.81 17.62 10.13
N ARG A 137 16.85 17.08 10.77
CA ARG A 137 17.34 17.58 12.07
C ARG A 137 18.04 18.92 11.94
N LEU A 138 18.77 19.10 10.84
CA LEU A 138 19.39 20.37 10.50
C LEU A 138 18.33 21.43 10.19
N LEU A 139 17.22 21.03 9.55
CA LEU A 139 16.14 21.95 9.21
C LEU A 139 15.23 22.28 10.40
N ASN A 140 14.91 21.29 11.24
CA ASN A 140 13.93 21.41 12.33
C ASN A 140 14.47 20.78 13.64
N PRO A 141 15.46 21.41 14.30
CA PRO A 141 16.17 20.83 15.44
C PRO A 141 15.32 20.63 16.71
N LEU A 142 14.17 21.32 16.83
CA LEU A 142 13.26 21.21 17.97
C LEU A 142 12.19 20.12 17.80
N ASN A 143 12.20 19.37 16.70
CA ASN A 143 11.19 18.35 16.45
C ASN A 143 11.43 17.10 17.30
N THR A 144 10.64 16.93 18.36
CA THR A 144 10.67 15.76 19.26
C THR A 144 10.43 14.43 18.55
N SER A 145 9.68 14.40 17.45
CA SER A 145 9.45 13.15 16.69
C SER A 145 10.74 12.62 16.05
N LEU A 146 11.68 13.51 15.75
CA LEU A 146 12.95 13.16 15.13
C LEU A 146 13.91 12.49 16.10
N ASP A 147 13.78 12.75 17.41
CA ASP A 147 14.52 12.03 18.45
C ASP A 147 14.17 10.53 18.44
N TYR A 148 12.89 10.20 18.27
CA TYR A 148 12.46 8.81 18.10
C TYR A 148 12.97 8.21 16.79
N ALA A 149 12.87 8.93 15.67
CA ALA A 149 13.39 8.46 14.38
C ALA A 149 14.89 8.18 14.43
N CYS A 150 15.67 9.03 15.11
CA CYS A 150 17.10 8.81 15.37
C CYS A 150 17.34 7.51 16.16
N LYS A 151 16.58 7.29 17.24
CA LYS A 151 16.69 6.08 18.07
C LYS A 151 16.38 4.80 17.29
N TYR A 152 15.34 4.81 16.46
CA TYR A 152 14.98 3.67 15.62
C TYR A 152 16.04 3.40 14.55
N THR A 153 16.50 4.44 13.85
CA THR A 153 17.56 4.32 12.83
C THR A 153 18.85 3.74 13.42
N LYS A 154 19.22 4.16 14.63
CA LYS A 154 20.39 3.63 15.34
C LYS A 154 20.24 2.14 15.68
N ARG A 155 19.09 1.73 16.20
CA ARG A 155 18.80 0.31 16.50
C ARG A 155 18.80 -0.58 15.27
N ILE A 156 18.28 -0.10 14.14
CA ILE A 156 18.28 -0.85 12.88
C ILE A 156 19.73 -1.11 12.44
N GLN A 157 20.62 -0.13 12.56
CA GLN A 157 22.03 -0.33 12.24
C GLN A 157 22.76 -1.29 13.17
N GLU A 158 22.51 -1.20 14.48
CA GLU A 158 23.07 -2.14 15.45
C GLU A 158 22.64 -3.58 15.13
N LEU A 159 21.37 -3.78 14.78
CA LEU A 159 20.83 -5.08 14.36
C LEU A 159 21.49 -5.58 13.05
N LEU A 160 21.68 -4.70 12.07
CA LEU A 160 22.34 -5.04 10.80
C LEU A 160 23.81 -5.45 11.02
N ILE A 161 24.51 -4.83 11.96
CA ILE A 161 25.88 -5.20 12.34
C ILE A 161 25.91 -6.60 12.95
N ILE A 162 25.01 -6.88 13.90
CA ILE A 162 24.90 -8.21 14.54
C ILE A 162 24.55 -9.29 13.51
N LEU A 163 23.59 -9.01 12.62
CA LEU A 163 23.17 -9.96 11.59
C LEU A 163 24.31 -10.27 10.61
N LYS A 164 25.14 -9.27 10.28
CA LYS A 164 26.32 -9.44 9.43
C LYS A 164 27.42 -10.26 10.08
N GLN A 165 27.58 -10.17 11.40
CA GLN A 165 28.57 -10.95 12.16
C GLN A 165 28.11 -12.39 12.39
N THR A 166 26.82 -12.61 12.60
CA THR A 166 26.22 -13.94 12.83
C THR A 166 25.99 -14.74 11.56
N CYS A 167 25.99 -14.09 10.39
CA CYS A 167 25.99 -14.74 9.09
C CYS A 167 27.39 -14.63 8.44
N PRO A 168 28.24 -15.67 8.43
CA PRO A 168 29.59 -15.65 7.84
C PRO A 168 29.62 -15.51 6.30
N CYS A 169 28.56 -14.99 5.69
CA CYS A 169 28.33 -15.03 4.26
C CYS A 169 28.91 -13.83 3.49
N ILE A 170 29.48 -12.84 4.17
CA ILE A 170 29.60 -11.47 3.67
C ILE A 170 31.05 -10.96 3.80
N ASN A 171 31.97 -11.56 3.04
CA ASN A 171 33.35 -11.03 2.97
C ASN A 171 33.52 -9.94 1.89
N ASP A 172 32.57 -9.77 0.96
CA ASP A 172 32.70 -8.82 -0.17
C ASP A 172 31.91 -7.51 -0.04
N LEU A 173 31.05 -7.34 0.98
CA LEU A 173 30.21 -6.14 1.11
C LEU A 173 30.90 -5.00 1.89
N GLY A 174 31.93 -5.31 2.70
CA GLY A 174 32.63 -4.32 3.53
C GLY A 174 33.60 -3.42 2.78
N THR A 175 34.22 -3.92 1.71
CA THR A 175 35.32 -3.27 0.99
C THR A 175 34.84 -2.22 -0.03
N ASN A 176 33.64 -2.41 -0.61
CA ASN A 176 33.14 -1.49 -1.63
C ASN A 176 32.40 -0.27 -1.06
N LEU A 177 31.77 -0.36 0.11
CA LEU A 177 30.99 0.77 0.65
C LEU A 177 31.87 1.89 1.24
N MET A 178 33.06 1.57 1.74
CA MET A 178 34.04 2.57 2.19
C MET A 178 34.69 3.32 1.02
N ALA A 179 34.62 2.77 -0.20
CA ALA A 179 35.25 3.31 -1.41
C ALA A 179 34.26 3.98 -2.38
N VAL A 180 32.94 3.89 -2.16
CA VAL A 180 31.96 4.66 -2.96
C VAL A 180 32.07 6.12 -2.54
N THR A 181 32.94 6.83 -3.25
CA THR A 181 32.98 8.29 -3.29
C THR A 181 31.57 8.77 -3.58
N LEU A 182 30.98 9.51 -2.65
CA LEU A 182 29.67 10.14 -2.79
C LEU A 182 29.73 11.09 -3.99
N VAL A 183 29.31 10.62 -5.17
CA VAL A 183 29.02 11.50 -6.30
C VAL A 183 27.74 12.21 -5.92
N ASN A 184 27.95 13.35 -5.26
CA ASN A 184 26.97 14.37 -4.99
C ASN A 184 26.24 14.75 -6.28
N ASN A 185 25.10 14.11 -6.53
CA ASN A 185 24.13 14.55 -7.50
C ASN A 185 23.14 15.47 -6.80
N ASN A 186 23.59 16.71 -6.54
CA ASN A 186 22.78 17.84 -6.09
C ASN A 186 21.64 18.15 -7.08
N LYS A 187 20.62 17.31 -7.18
CA LYS A 187 19.30 17.71 -7.69
C LYS A 187 18.57 18.39 -6.55
N LYS A 188 18.92 19.66 -6.36
CA LYS A 188 18.30 20.60 -5.42
C LYS A 188 16.79 20.61 -5.64
N ILE A 189 16.03 19.86 -4.84
CA ILE A 189 14.57 19.94 -4.79
C ILE A 189 14.25 21.33 -4.21
N ARG A 190 13.89 22.26 -5.10
CA ARG A 190 13.45 23.60 -4.73
C ARG A 190 12.03 23.48 -4.18
N PHE A 191 11.87 23.49 -2.87
CA PHE A 191 10.56 23.73 -2.26
C PHE A 191 10.20 25.21 -2.46
N ILE A 192 9.08 25.45 -3.15
CA ILE A 192 8.48 26.79 -3.30
C ILE A 192 7.81 27.14 -1.97
N GLU A 193 8.17 28.29 -1.42
CA GLU A 193 7.64 28.86 -0.19
C GLU A 193 6.21 29.39 -0.44
N HIS A 194 5.24 28.94 0.36
CA HIS A 194 3.89 29.51 0.36
C HIS A 194 3.87 30.74 1.26
N ILE A 195 3.67 31.93 0.67
CA ILE A 195 3.42 33.17 1.41
C ILE A 195 1.94 33.19 1.85
N PRO A 196 1.60 33.44 3.13
CA PRO A 196 0.25 33.82 3.49
C PRO A 196 0.10 35.32 3.27
N SER A 197 -0.62 35.72 2.23
CA SER A 197 -1.05 37.11 2.06
C SER A 197 -2.58 37.16 2.06
N SER A 198 -3.09 37.80 3.11
CA SER A 198 -4.46 38.24 3.27
C SER A 198 -4.71 39.46 2.38
N GLY A 199 -5.75 39.42 1.53
CA GLY A 199 -6.38 40.64 0.98
C GLY A 199 -7.12 40.54 -0.37
N ASN A 200 -8.45 40.44 -0.32
CA ASN A 200 -9.51 41.03 -1.16
C ASN A 200 -9.43 41.20 -2.71
N THR A 201 -10.25 40.38 -3.42
CA THR A 201 -11.22 40.64 -4.54
C THR A 201 -10.75 41.06 -5.97
N PRO A 202 -11.57 40.91 -7.07
CA PRO A 202 -11.32 39.91 -8.12
C PRO A 202 -11.27 40.47 -9.57
N ILE A 203 -10.38 39.99 -10.46
CA ILE A 203 -10.43 40.31 -11.91
C ILE A 203 -10.02 39.14 -12.83
N LYS A 204 -10.77 39.07 -13.94
CA LYS A 204 -10.81 38.18 -15.11
C LYS A 204 -9.50 37.66 -15.75
N THR A 205 -9.58 36.38 -16.14
CA THR A 205 -9.28 35.76 -17.46
C THR A 205 -8.04 36.20 -18.26
N THR A 206 -7.11 35.26 -18.53
CA THR A 206 -6.65 34.89 -19.90
C THR A 206 -5.73 33.66 -19.95
N SER A 207 -6.23 32.62 -20.63
CA SER A 207 -5.60 31.65 -21.55
C SER A 207 -4.16 31.10 -21.36
N SER A 208 -4.13 29.75 -21.25
CA SER A 208 -3.37 28.74 -22.03
C SER A 208 -1.84 28.77 -22.14
N ILE A 209 -1.20 27.61 -21.91
CA ILE A 209 -0.49 26.82 -22.93
C ILE A 209 -0.22 25.38 -22.42
N ASN A 210 -0.50 24.42 -23.31
CA ASN A 210 -0.29 22.97 -23.18
C ASN A 210 1.19 22.58 -23.01
N VAL A 211 1.46 21.56 -22.19
CA VAL A 211 2.57 20.62 -22.46
C VAL A 211 2.06 19.19 -22.26
N PHE A 212 2.09 18.45 -23.37
CA PHE A 212 1.86 17.01 -23.47
C PHE A 212 2.80 16.23 -22.54
N SER A 213 2.27 15.23 -21.85
CA SER A 213 3.08 14.12 -21.34
C SER A 213 2.35 12.81 -21.59
N ASN A 214 3.00 11.97 -22.40
CA ASN A 214 2.51 10.69 -22.88
C ASN A 214 2.44 9.69 -21.72
N LYS A 215 1.26 9.13 -21.49
CA LYS A 215 1.03 7.99 -20.59
C LYS A 215 1.28 6.70 -21.37
N PRO A 216 2.21 5.81 -20.98
CA PRO A 216 2.25 4.47 -21.56
C PRO A 216 1.12 3.62 -20.94
N VAL A 217 0.22 3.18 -21.80
CA VAL A 217 -0.81 2.17 -21.56
C VAL A 217 -0.11 0.81 -21.49
N LEU A 218 -0.27 0.08 -20.39
CA LEU A 218 0.03 -1.35 -20.37
C LEU A 218 -1.22 -2.10 -20.82
N SER A 219 -1.15 -2.67 -22.01
CA SER A 219 -2.16 -3.57 -22.56
C SER A 219 -2.15 -4.90 -21.81
N SER A 220 -3.32 -5.35 -21.39
CA SER A 220 -3.55 -6.69 -20.85
C SER A 220 -3.37 -7.71 -21.97
N THR A 221 -2.43 -8.65 -21.79
CA THR A 221 -2.31 -9.81 -22.67
C THR A 221 -3.35 -10.84 -22.22
N GLY A 222 -4.28 -11.16 -23.11
CA GLY A 222 -5.39 -12.07 -22.86
C GLY A 222 -4.93 -13.46 -22.45
N VAL A 223 -5.51 -13.96 -21.37
CA VAL A 223 -5.41 -15.36 -20.94
C VAL A 223 -6.44 -16.16 -21.74
N ASN A 224 -5.98 -17.11 -22.55
CA ASN A 224 -6.84 -18.08 -23.21
C ASN A 224 -7.45 -19.03 -22.17
N LEU A 225 -8.78 -19.03 -22.06
CA LEU A 225 -9.55 -20.05 -21.37
C LEU A 225 -9.44 -21.36 -22.14
N LEU A 226 -8.91 -22.41 -21.52
CA LEU A 226 -9.03 -23.77 -22.03
C LEU A 226 -10.05 -24.52 -21.15
N THR A 227 -11.27 -24.57 -21.64
CA THR A 227 -12.31 -25.48 -21.17
C THR A 227 -12.08 -26.83 -21.85
N SER A 228 -11.88 -27.89 -21.08
CA SER A 228 -12.13 -29.24 -21.58
C SER A 228 -12.62 -30.13 -20.44
N ALA A 229 -13.89 -30.52 -20.57
CA ALA A 229 -14.54 -31.59 -19.84
C ALA A 229 -14.29 -32.94 -20.54
N SER A 230 -13.99 -33.97 -19.75
CA SER A 230 -14.16 -35.42 -19.98
C SER A 230 -13.35 -36.10 -18.88
N GLY A 231 -13.81 -37.07 -18.10
CA GLY A 231 -14.83 -38.08 -18.31
C GLY A 231 -14.26 -39.38 -17.71
N SER A 232 -15.15 -40.17 -17.08
CA SER A 232 -14.90 -41.40 -16.28
C SER A 232 -14.59 -41.19 -14.80
#